data_AF-A0A7V9GCR4-F1
#
_entry.id   AF-A0A7V9GCR4-F1
#
_cell.length_a   1.000
_cell.length_b   1.000
_cell.length_c   1.000
_cell.angle_alpha   90.00
_cell.angle_beta   90.00
_cell.angle_gamma   90.00
#
_symmetry.space_group_name_H-M   'P 1'
#
loop_
_entity.id
_entity.type
_entity.pdbx_description
1 polymer ?
#
loop_
_entity_poly.entity_id
_entity_poly.type
_entity_poly.pdbx_seq_one_letter_code
_entity_poly.pdbx_strand_id
1 'polypeptide(L)'
;MNIIKVLGIAAGVVAAGLAGLAVTNPGNAAETSDDAKDESLQTRRYRVDFKTFVEEIKKMIPTLTTYGQNWKLIGSGGSGKDAGSEAESHSATFIIEVPVVFFTDDLEINANKEAEKDEITVNVRSASRLGKSDLGENRRHILQILKALDEKFTDK
;
A
#
# COMPACT_ATOMS: atom_id res chain seq x y z
N MET A 1 -19.20 -52.11 -5.23
CA MET A 1 -19.09 -50.88 -6.03
C MET A 1 -18.51 -49.81 -5.10
N ASN A 2 -17.31 -49.33 -5.41
CA ASN A 2 -16.41 -48.67 -4.46
C ASN A 2 -16.75 -47.20 -4.20
N ILE A 3 -16.45 -46.79 -2.98
CA ILE A 3 -16.66 -45.48 -2.36
C ILE A 3 -15.76 -44.40 -2.99
N ILE A 4 -16.32 -43.20 -3.03
CA ILE A 4 -15.82 -41.93 -3.55
C ILE A 4 -14.42 -41.61 -2.97
N LYS A 5 -13.46 -41.26 -3.82
CA LYS A 5 -12.23 -40.55 -3.44
C LYS A 5 -12.42 -39.06 -3.67
N VAL A 6 -12.44 -38.31 -2.56
CA VAL A 6 -12.23 -36.86 -2.51
C VAL A 6 -10.72 -36.62 -2.48
N LEU A 7 -10.22 -35.84 -3.42
CA LEU A 7 -8.90 -35.20 -3.43
C LEU A 7 -9.13 -33.87 -4.19
N GLY A 8 -9.11 -32.71 -3.53
CA GLY A 8 -7.88 -32.00 -3.21
C GLY A 8 -7.32 -31.42 -4.52
N ILE A 9 -7.52 -30.15 -4.85
CA ILE A 9 -6.66 -29.03 -4.43
C ILE A 9 -7.50 -27.75 -4.44
N ALA A 10 -7.64 -27.11 -3.28
CA ALA A 10 -8.04 -25.71 -3.20
C ALA A 10 -6.86 -24.87 -3.69
N ALA A 11 -6.86 -24.50 -4.97
CA ALA A 11 -6.01 -23.43 -5.47
C ALA A 11 -6.62 -22.10 -5.01
N GLY A 12 -6.41 -21.77 -3.74
CA GLY A 12 -6.76 -20.48 -3.16
C GLY A 12 -5.78 -19.41 -3.60
N VAL A 13 -5.82 -19.02 -4.88
CA VAL A 13 -5.25 -17.73 -5.29
C VAL A 13 -6.38 -16.72 -5.15
N VAL A 14 -6.53 -16.17 -3.96
CA VAL A 14 -7.35 -14.97 -3.77
C VAL A 14 -6.54 -13.80 -4.30
N ALA A 15 -6.49 -13.67 -5.63
CA ALA A 15 -6.15 -12.44 -6.31
C ALA A 15 -7.35 -11.50 -6.15
N ALA A 16 -7.52 -10.91 -4.96
CA ALA A 16 -8.57 -9.94 -4.71
C ALA A 16 -7.98 -8.53 -4.67
N GLY A 17 -8.10 -7.83 -5.79
CA GLY A 17 -8.45 -6.41 -5.78
C GLY A 17 -7.31 -5.40 -5.75
N LEU A 18 -6.40 -5.44 -6.73
CA LEU A 18 -5.69 -4.22 -7.17
C LEU A 18 -6.47 -3.57 -8.31
N ALA A 19 -7.56 -2.89 -7.95
CA ALA A 19 -8.25 -1.95 -8.83
C ALA A 19 -8.28 -0.55 -8.18
N GLY A 20 -7.14 -0.13 -7.62
CA GLY A 20 -6.82 1.27 -7.42
C GLY A 20 -6.63 1.93 -8.79
N LEU A 21 -7.27 3.08 -9.02
CA LEU A 21 -7.30 3.81 -10.28
C LEU A 21 -5.95 3.77 -11.02
N ALA A 22 -5.89 3.00 -12.10
CA ALA A 22 -4.76 2.98 -13.01
C ALA A 22 -4.66 4.34 -13.72
N VAL A 23 -3.94 5.29 -13.12
CA VAL A 23 -3.41 6.45 -13.84
C VAL A 23 -2.29 5.94 -14.75
N THR A 24 -2.57 6.03 -16.05
CA THR A 24 -1.92 5.39 -17.19
C THR A 24 -0.65 6.12 -17.66
N ASN A 25 0.40 6.16 -16.82
CA ASN A 25 1.72 6.60 -17.28
C ASN A 25 2.86 5.65 -16.82
N PRO A 26 3.08 4.52 -17.52
CA PRO A 26 4.03 3.48 -17.10
C PRO A 26 5.51 3.93 -17.11
N GLY A 27 5.84 5.09 -17.68
CA GLY A 27 7.22 5.58 -17.74
C GLY A 27 7.66 6.42 -16.54
N ASN A 28 6.75 6.79 -15.62
CA ASN A 28 7.05 7.73 -14.55
C ASN A 28 6.42 7.33 -13.20
N ALA A 29 6.62 6.06 -12.84
CA ALA A 29 6.16 5.51 -11.58
C ALA A 29 7.24 4.62 -10.95
N ALA A 30 7.20 4.51 -9.63
CA ALA A 30 7.91 3.51 -8.86
C ALA A 30 6.90 2.74 -8.01
N GLU A 31 7.18 1.49 -7.70
CA GLU A 31 6.34 0.68 -6.84
C GLU A 31 7.17 -0.34 -6.06
N THR A 32 6.61 -0.80 -4.96
CA THR A 32 7.16 -1.93 -4.20
C THR A 32 6.56 -3.25 -4.66
N SER A 33 7.32 -4.33 -4.54
CA SER A 33 6.83 -5.69 -4.75
C SER A 33 7.67 -6.71 -3.97
N ASP A 34 7.14 -7.92 -3.76
CA ASP A 34 7.89 -8.99 -3.06
C ASP A 34 9.13 -9.44 -3.86
N ASP A 35 9.09 -9.29 -5.19
CA ASP A 35 10.14 -9.68 -6.13
C ASP A 35 11.01 -8.49 -6.60
N ALA A 36 10.89 -7.33 -5.95
CA ALA A 36 11.67 -6.15 -6.29
C ALA A 36 13.17 -6.45 -6.15
N LYS A 37 13.92 -6.19 -7.23
CA LYS A 37 15.39 -6.36 -7.27
C LYS A 37 16.13 -5.38 -6.36
N ASP A 38 15.54 -4.21 -6.15
CA ASP A 38 16.03 -3.22 -5.18
C ASP A 38 15.37 -3.53 -3.83
N GLU A 39 16.15 -4.01 -2.86
CA GLU A 39 15.67 -4.38 -1.51
C GLU A 39 14.95 -3.22 -0.80
N SER A 40 15.34 -1.98 -1.12
CA SER A 40 14.70 -0.80 -0.55
C SER A 40 13.27 -0.57 -1.06
N LEU A 41 12.89 -1.26 -2.15
CA LEU A 41 11.54 -1.25 -2.74
C LEU A 41 10.81 -2.59 -2.55
N GLN A 42 11.20 -3.41 -1.59
CA GLN A 42 10.43 -4.61 -1.26
C GLN A 42 9.18 -4.29 -0.44
N THR A 43 8.12 -5.08 -0.64
CA THR A 43 6.92 -5.09 0.21
C THR A 43 7.32 -5.09 1.68
N ARG A 44 6.63 -4.26 2.49
CA ARG A 44 6.82 -4.29 3.95
C ARG A 44 5.80 -5.16 4.64
N ARG A 45 6.22 -5.78 5.75
CA ARG A 45 5.39 -6.67 6.57
C ARG A 45 5.46 -6.19 8.01
N TYR A 46 4.31 -5.94 8.62
CA TYR A 46 4.23 -5.45 10.00
C TYR A 46 3.32 -6.35 10.84
N ARG A 47 3.72 -6.59 12.10
CA ARG A 47 2.94 -7.35 13.09
C ARG A 47 2.29 -6.40 14.09
N VAL A 48 1.18 -5.83 13.66
CA VAL A 48 0.41 -4.84 14.41
C VAL A 48 -1.07 -5.05 14.09
N ASP A 49 -1.94 -4.71 15.04
CA ASP A 49 -3.37 -4.72 14.81
C ASP A 49 -3.76 -3.83 13.61
N PHE A 50 -4.62 -4.35 12.72
CA PHE A 50 -4.95 -3.68 11.46
C PHE A 50 -5.65 -2.34 11.67
N LYS A 51 -6.53 -2.24 12.67
CA LYS A 51 -7.19 -0.98 13.01
C LYS A 51 -6.18 0.05 13.48
N THR A 52 -5.28 -0.35 14.37
CA THR A 52 -4.17 0.50 14.86
C THR A 52 -3.30 0.98 13.70
N PHE A 53 -2.92 0.08 12.79
CA PHE A 53 -2.14 0.41 11.60
C PHE A 53 -2.83 1.48 10.74
N VAL A 54 -4.12 1.31 10.44
CA VAL A 54 -4.91 2.27 9.65
C VAL A 54 -5.01 3.63 10.32
N GLU A 55 -5.28 3.67 11.63
CA GLU A 55 -5.39 4.92 12.38
C GLU A 55 -4.06 5.67 12.43
N GLU A 56 -2.95 4.96 12.63
CA GLU A 56 -1.62 5.56 12.68
C GLU A 56 -1.14 6.05 11.32
N ILE A 57 -1.45 5.37 10.22
CA ILE A 57 -1.19 5.89 8.87
C ILE A 57 -1.91 7.22 8.63
N LYS A 58 -3.20 7.29 8.99
CA LYS A 58 -4.01 8.53 8.81
C LYS A 58 -3.43 9.71 9.59
N LYS A 59 -2.84 9.46 10.76
CA LYS A 59 -2.17 10.49 11.58
C LYS A 59 -0.78 10.84 11.04
N MET A 60 -0.04 9.86 10.50
CA MET A 60 1.33 10.02 10.03
C MET A 60 1.41 10.81 8.72
N ILE A 61 0.56 10.52 7.74
CA ILE A 61 0.69 11.13 6.40
C ILE A 61 0.74 12.67 6.45
N PRO A 62 -0.16 13.38 7.18
CA PRO A 62 -0.13 14.84 7.22
C PRO A 62 1.09 15.46 7.93
N THR A 63 1.90 14.66 8.63
CA THR A 63 3.13 15.13 9.29
C THR A 63 4.38 14.99 8.42
N LEU A 64 4.28 14.21 7.34
CA LEU A 64 5.36 14.07 6.36
C LEU A 64 5.44 15.33 5.49
N THR A 65 6.68 15.71 5.18
CA THR A 65 6.95 16.89 4.35
C THR A 65 7.93 16.59 3.23
N THR A 66 7.71 17.23 2.09
CA THR A 66 8.66 17.28 0.97
C THR A 66 8.76 18.74 0.54
N TYR A 67 9.99 19.25 0.38
CA TYR A 67 10.24 20.67 0.08
C TYR A 67 9.54 21.67 1.02
N GLY A 68 9.37 21.30 2.30
CA GLY A 68 8.70 22.14 3.31
C GLY A 68 7.18 22.19 3.20
N GLN A 69 6.56 21.38 2.33
CA GLN A 69 5.11 21.26 2.19
C GLN A 69 4.64 19.91 2.73
N ASN A 70 3.52 19.91 3.45
CA ASN A 70 2.93 18.70 4.01
C ASN A 70 2.27 17.84 2.92
N TRP A 71 2.37 16.53 3.09
CA TRP A 71 1.62 15.58 2.29
C TRP A 71 0.14 15.63 2.65
N LYS A 72 -0.74 15.22 1.73
CA LYS A 72 -2.19 15.23 1.97
C LYS A 72 -2.80 13.87 1.70
N LEU A 73 -3.47 13.32 2.69
CA LEU A 73 -4.35 12.17 2.49
C LEU A 73 -5.65 12.65 1.83
N ILE A 74 -5.86 12.32 0.55
CA ILE A 74 -7.04 12.74 -0.22
C ILE A 74 -8.13 11.65 -0.31
N GLY A 75 -7.80 10.41 0.03
CA GLY A 75 -8.77 9.33 0.09
C GLY A 75 -8.27 8.16 0.93
N SER A 76 -9.18 7.48 1.61
CA SER A 76 -8.93 6.18 2.23
C SER A 76 -10.16 5.30 2.08
N GLY A 77 -9.99 4.08 1.60
CA GLY A 77 -11.08 3.11 1.47
C GLY A 77 -10.62 1.73 1.96
N GLY A 78 -11.58 0.89 2.36
CA GLY A 78 -11.32 -0.53 2.62
C GLY A 78 -12.18 -1.36 1.68
N SER A 79 -11.63 -2.44 1.14
CA SER A 79 -12.44 -3.40 0.37
C SER A 79 -13.15 -4.34 1.34
N GLY A 80 -14.01 -3.79 2.18
CA GLY A 80 -15.05 -4.56 2.86
C GLY A 80 -16.14 -4.84 1.85
N LYS A 81 -16.03 -5.95 1.11
CA LYS A 81 -17.22 -6.50 0.46
C LYS A 81 -18.25 -6.72 1.57
N ASP A 82 -19.47 -6.27 1.30
CA ASP A 82 -20.69 -6.42 2.08
C ASP A 82 -21.03 -5.24 3.01
N ALA A 83 -21.63 -4.22 2.38
CA ALA A 83 -22.57 -3.32 3.02
C ALA A 83 -23.70 -4.15 3.68
N GLY A 84 -23.55 -4.46 4.97
CA GLY A 84 -24.56 -5.20 5.73
C GLY A 84 -24.04 -6.00 6.93
N SER A 85 -22.73 -6.09 7.15
CA SER A 85 -22.18 -6.76 8.33
C SER A 85 -20.93 -6.02 8.79
N GLU A 86 -20.75 -5.89 10.11
CA GLU A 86 -19.53 -5.37 10.77
C GLU A 86 -18.33 -6.32 10.55
N ALA A 87 -18.12 -6.80 9.33
CA ALA A 87 -16.96 -7.57 8.95
C ALA A 87 -15.76 -6.62 8.94
N GLU A 88 -14.81 -6.88 9.84
CA GLU A 88 -13.53 -6.19 9.91
C GLU A 88 -12.92 -6.15 8.51
N SER A 89 -12.74 -4.95 7.94
CA SER A 89 -12.09 -4.80 6.65
C SER A 89 -10.63 -5.20 6.80
N HIS A 90 -10.22 -6.27 6.11
CA HIS A 90 -8.84 -6.80 6.13
C HIS A 90 -7.94 -6.13 5.07
N SER A 91 -8.44 -5.11 4.39
CA SER A 91 -7.71 -4.35 3.39
C SER A 91 -8.01 -2.86 3.50
N ALA A 92 -7.01 -2.04 3.19
CA ALA A 92 -7.11 -0.59 3.16
C ALA A 92 -6.23 -0.03 2.05
N THR A 93 -6.76 0.96 1.32
CA THR A 93 -6.04 1.74 0.33
C THR A 93 -6.04 3.20 0.76
N PHE A 94 -4.89 3.85 0.69
CA PHE A 94 -4.70 5.28 0.99
C PHE A 94 -4.20 5.99 -0.25
N ILE A 95 -4.85 7.08 -0.65
CA ILE A 95 -4.47 7.93 -1.78
C ILE A 95 -3.93 9.24 -1.23
N ILE A 96 -2.69 9.56 -1.62
CA ILE A 96 -1.89 10.63 -1.04
C ILE A 96 -1.39 11.55 -2.14
N GLU A 97 -1.55 12.85 -1.94
CA GLU A 97 -0.88 13.87 -2.73
C GLU A 97 0.45 14.23 -2.09
N VAL A 98 1.54 14.03 -2.82
CA VAL A 98 2.89 14.38 -2.40
C VAL A 98 3.32 15.66 -3.14
N PRO A 99 3.70 16.73 -2.43
CA PRO A 99 4.14 17.96 -3.07
C PRO A 99 5.52 17.81 -3.70
N VAL A 100 5.62 18.25 -4.96
CA VAL A 100 6.87 18.44 -5.70
C VAL A 100 6.93 19.91 -6.12
N VAL A 101 8.13 20.48 -6.24
CA VAL A 101 8.37 21.95 -6.36
C VAL A 101 7.34 22.71 -7.21
N PHE A 102 6.90 22.16 -8.36
CA PHE A 102 5.92 22.78 -9.25
C PHE A 102 4.69 21.91 -9.58
N PHE A 103 4.52 20.75 -8.93
CA PHE A 103 3.41 19.83 -9.20
C PHE A 103 3.13 18.89 -8.02
N THR A 104 2.17 18.00 -8.19
CA THR A 104 1.80 17.00 -7.20
C THR A 104 1.99 15.62 -7.80
N ASP A 105 2.60 14.73 -7.02
CA ASP A 105 2.63 13.30 -7.31
C ASP A 105 1.52 12.59 -6.56
N ASP A 106 1.03 11.49 -7.13
CA ASP A 106 0.06 10.62 -6.50
C ASP A 106 0.79 9.40 -5.93
N LEU A 107 0.63 9.19 -4.63
CA LEU A 107 1.15 8.02 -3.93
C LEU A 107 -0.02 7.21 -3.37
N GLU A 108 0.04 5.91 -3.59
CA GLU A 108 -0.95 4.93 -3.16
C GLU A 108 -0.30 3.92 -2.20
N ILE A 109 -0.90 3.72 -1.04
CA ILE A 109 -0.53 2.66 -0.10
C ILE A 109 -1.64 1.62 -0.08
N ASN A 110 -1.30 0.38 -0.38
CA ASN A 110 -2.18 -0.78 -0.26
C ASN A 110 -1.74 -1.67 0.90
N ALA A 111 -2.60 -1.79 1.90
CA ALA A 111 -2.38 -2.59 3.09
C ALA A 111 -3.36 -3.76 3.13
N ASN A 112 -2.86 -4.98 3.30
CA ASN A 112 -3.67 -6.19 3.38
C ASN A 112 -3.23 -7.06 4.56
N LYS A 113 -4.18 -7.45 5.42
CA LYS A 113 -3.95 -8.38 6.51
C LYS A 113 -3.91 -9.81 5.96
N GLU A 114 -2.76 -10.47 6.07
CA GLU A 114 -2.61 -11.89 5.77
C GLU A 114 -3.13 -12.71 6.96
N ALA A 115 -4.35 -13.25 6.83
CA ALA A 115 -5.03 -14.01 7.90
C ALA A 115 -4.21 -15.20 8.43
N GLU A 116 -3.38 -15.82 7.58
CA GLU A 116 -2.58 -17.00 7.94
C GLU A 116 -1.32 -16.65 8.74
N LYS A 117 -0.78 -15.43 8.59
CA LYS A 117 0.50 -15.02 9.19
C LYS A 117 0.37 -13.97 10.28
N ASP A 118 -0.84 -13.43 10.47
CA ASP A 118 -1.12 -12.28 11.34
C ASP A 118 -0.18 -11.09 11.06
N GLU A 119 0.08 -10.86 9.77
CA GLU A 119 0.94 -9.80 9.27
C GLU A 119 0.17 -8.89 8.33
N ILE A 120 0.48 -7.60 8.36
CA ILE A 120 -0.01 -6.63 7.38
C ILE A 120 1.05 -6.48 6.30
N THR A 121 0.70 -6.86 5.08
CA THR A 121 1.51 -6.54 3.90
C THR A 121 1.21 -5.15 3.41
N VAL A 122 2.26 -4.41 3.06
CA VAL A 122 2.17 -3.03 2.61
C VAL A 122 2.92 -2.88 1.31
N ASN A 123 2.17 -2.52 0.27
CA ASN A 123 2.71 -2.13 -1.01
C ASN A 123 2.48 -0.64 -1.27
N VAL A 124 3.47 0.03 -1.83
CA VAL A 124 3.44 1.46 -2.11
C VAL A 124 3.73 1.69 -3.58
N ARG A 125 2.92 2.50 -4.24
CA ARG A 125 3.16 2.98 -5.60
C ARG A 125 3.16 4.49 -5.60
N SER A 126 4.13 5.11 -6.27
CA SER A 126 4.17 6.55 -6.48
C SER A 126 4.28 6.81 -7.98
N ALA A 127 3.45 7.70 -8.49
CA ALA A 127 3.45 8.08 -9.89
C ALA A 127 3.27 9.59 -10.04
N SER A 128 4.01 10.16 -10.98
CA SER A 128 3.88 11.59 -11.24
C SER A 128 2.71 11.89 -12.19
N ARG A 129 1.98 12.96 -11.88
CA ARG A 129 0.91 13.50 -12.75
C ARG A 129 1.46 14.11 -14.05
N LEU A 130 2.73 14.52 -14.06
CA LEU A 130 3.37 15.17 -15.20
C LEU A 130 4.46 14.28 -15.81
N GLY A 131 4.43 14.16 -17.15
CA GLY A 131 5.32 13.28 -17.90
C GLY A 131 6.61 13.96 -18.34
N LYS A 132 7.75 13.36 -17.97
CA LYS A 132 8.89 12.94 -18.84
C LYS A 132 10.16 12.63 -18.05
N SER A 133 10.23 13.00 -16.78
CA SER A 133 11.29 12.57 -15.89
C SER A 133 10.92 12.85 -14.44
N ASP A 134 10.83 11.81 -13.63
CA ASP A 134 10.62 11.88 -12.18
C ASP A 134 11.90 12.22 -11.42
N LEU A 135 13.09 12.17 -12.05
CA LEU A 135 14.39 12.36 -11.37
C LEU A 135 14.55 11.54 -10.08
N GLY A 136 13.79 10.45 -9.96
CA GLY A 136 13.71 9.58 -8.78
C GLY A 136 12.89 10.12 -7.61
N GLU A 137 12.06 11.16 -7.78
CA GLU A 137 11.18 11.68 -6.72
C GLU A 137 10.20 10.59 -6.24
N ASN A 138 9.54 9.85 -7.12
CA ASN A 138 8.65 8.74 -6.76
C ASN A 138 9.36 7.70 -5.89
N ARG A 139 10.59 7.32 -6.26
CA ARG A 139 11.39 6.41 -5.44
C ARG A 139 11.70 7.03 -4.07
N ARG A 140 12.08 8.30 -4.01
CA ARG A 140 12.34 9.00 -2.74
C ARG A 140 11.09 9.08 -1.86
N HIS A 141 9.92 9.34 -2.45
CA HIS A 141 8.65 9.38 -1.73
C HIS A 141 8.31 8.00 -1.15
N ILE A 142 8.46 6.93 -1.93
CA ILE A 142 8.28 5.56 -1.43
C ILE A 142 9.23 5.31 -0.26
N LEU A 143 10.52 5.60 -0.41
CA LEU A 143 11.48 5.38 0.68
C LEU A 143 11.18 6.20 1.92
N GLN A 144 10.69 7.44 1.76
CA GLN A 144 10.32 8.30 2.87
C GLN A 144 9.13 7.74 3.66
N ILE A 145 8.08 7.28 2.97
CA ILE A 145 6.93 6.68 3.65
C ILE A 145 7.29 5.32 4.26
N LEU A 146 8.04 4.46 3.55
CA LEU A 146 8.50 3.18 4.09
C LEU A 146 9.34 3.38 5.35
N LYS A 147 10.27 4.33 5.34
CA LYS A 147 11.06 4.66 6.54
C LYS A 147 10.18 5.11 7.70
N ALA A 148 9.18 5.96 7.45
CA ALA A 148 8.27 6.43 8.51
C ALA A 148 7.41 5.30 9.08
N LEU A 149 6.98 4.36 8.23
CA LEU A 149 6.27 3.15 8.65
C LEU A 149 7.19 2.22 9.45
N ASP A 150 8.42 2.00 8.98
CA ASP A 150 9.43 1.18 9.64
C ASP A 150 9.74 1.75 11.03
N GLU A 151 9.98 3.07 11.16
CA GLU A 151 10.20 3.75 12.45
C GLU A 151 8.99 3.66 13.41
N LYS A 152 7.78 3.51 12.87
CA LYS A 152 6.55 3.47 13.66
C LYS A 152 6.15 2.08 14.11
N PHE A 153 6.36 1.07 13.27
CA PHE A 153 5.79 -0.27 13.44
C PHE A 153 6.81 -1.39 13.51
N THR A 154 8.07 -1.12 13.23
CA THR A 154 9.16 -2.06 13.53
C THR A 154 9.75 -1.63 14.86
N ASP A 155 9.53 -2.44 15.89
CA ASP A 155 10.09 -2.19 17.22
C ASP A 155 11.61 -1.98 17.16
N LYS A 156 12.11 -1.10 18.03
CA LYS A 156 13.52 -1.08 18.45
C LYS A 156 13.85 -2.28 19.31
#